data_AF-A0A0R3RC41-F1
#
_entry.id   AF-A0A0R3RC41-F1
#
_cell.length_a   1.000
_cell.length_b   1.000
_cell.length_c   1.000
_cell.angle_alpha   90.00
_cell.angle_beta   90.00
_cell.angle_gamma   90.00
#
_symmetry.space_group_name_H-M   'P 1'
#
loop_
_entity.id
_entity.type
_entity.pdbx_description
1 polymer ?
#
loop_
_entity_poly.entity_id
_entity_poly.type
_entity_poly.pdbx_seq_one_letter_code
_entity_poly.pdbx_strand_id
1 'polypeptide(L)'
;MDSSGEFVKVDSSGEIVTSMTDLERTKLAEELDDDLDYFLDSLAKQEPKKPFVYDEWCREIDQHPAFMTVLEPDKNGEFSEAIQALQALKYEDDELEDRRAAAEKHKLDGNKHYKYKKYHWAINRYTDGINQRCTDRSLNSVLYANRAAAQKRIGNIGSAFRDCFFARKFNPDNMKVST
;
A
#
# COMPACT_ATOMS: atom_id res chain seq x y z
N MET A 1 11.36 68.89 39.10
CA MET A 1 11.84 68.38 40.40
C MET A 1 10.87 67.29 40.76
N ASP A 2 11.02 66.11 40.18
CA ASP A 2 10.01 65.05 40.31
C ASP A 2 10.78 63.74 40.17
N SER A 3 11.26 63.28 41.33
CA SER A 3 12.07 62.10 41.53
C SER A 3 11.15 60.88 41.58
N SER A 4 11.15 60.04 40.55
CA SER A 4 10.52 58.72 40.61
C SER A 4 11.63 57.66 40.66
N GLY A 5 11.98 57.27 41.89
CA GLY A 5 12.85 56.13 42.15
C GLY A 5 12.17 54.83 41.75
N GLU A 6 12.89 54.00 41.00
CA GLU A 6 12.47 52.68 40.55
C GLU A 6 12.55 51.69 41.71
N PHE A 7 11.39 51.19 42.18
CA PHE A 7 11.31 50.28 43.33
C PHE A 7 11.47 48.82 42.85
N VAL A 8 12.70 48.30 42.92
CA VAL A 8 13.03 46.92 42.55
C VAL A 8 12.55 45.95 43.65
N LYS A 9 11.70 44.99 43.29
CA LYS A 9 11.21 43.94 44.19
C LYS A 9 12.08 42.68 44.01
N VAL A 10 12.82 42.31 45.05
CA VAL A 10 13.73 41.14 45.07
C VAL A 10 13.05 40.01 45.85
N ASP A 11 13.08 38.78 45.33
CA ASP A 11 12.54 37.62 46.02
C ASP A 11 13.50 37.06 47.09
N SER A 12 13.03 36.11 47.91
CA SER A 12 13.80 35.52 49.02
C SER A 12 15.05 34.74 48.58
N SER A 13 15.23 34.51 47.28
CA SER A 13 16.37 33.83 46.65
C SER A 13 17.43 34.80 46.10
N GLY A 14 17.16 36.12 46.12
CA GLY A 14 18.10 37.13 45.63
C GLY A 14 18.10 37.32 44.11
N GLU A 15 17.10 36.79 43.41
CA GLU A 15 16.92 37.07 41.98
C GLU A 15 16.10 38.35 41.78
N ILE A 16 16.54 39.17 40.82
CA ILE A 16 15.87 40.41 40.42
C ILE A 16 14.58 39.99 39.68
N VAL A 17 13.43 40.13 40.32
CA VAL A 17 12.14 40.00 39.61
C VAL A 17 11.97 41.26 38.79
N THR A 18 12.35 41.21 37.51
CA THR A 18 12.16 42.33 36.58
C THR A 18 10.66 42.56 36.42
N SER A 19 10.11 43.55 37.13
CA SER A 19 8.75 44.01 36.89
C SER A 19 8.74 44.62 35.50
N MET A 20 8.09 43.96 34.53
CA MET A 20 8.03 44.42 33.15
C MET A 20 7.77 45.93 33.11
N THR A 21 8.59 46.65 32.35
CA THR A 21 8.45 48.09 32.15
C THR A 21 7.13 48.36 31.42
N ASP A 22 6.50 49.52 31.64
CA ASP A 22 5.19 49.82 31.04
C ASP A 22 5.22 49.70 29.51
N LEU A 23 6.36 50.02 28.89
CA LEU A 23 6.59 49.87 27.45
C LEU A 23 6.58 48.40 26.98
N GLU A 24 7.15 47.49 27.75
CA GLU A 24 7.16 46.07 27.41
C GLU A 24 5.79 45.45 27.63
N ARG A 25 5.05 45.89 28.65
CA ARG A 25 3.66 45.49 28.88
C ARG A 25 2.75 45.91 27.73
N THR A 26 2.95 47.13 27.20
CA THR A 26 2.16 47.61 26.06
C THR A 26 2.44 46.83 24.79
N LYS A 27 3.72 46.47 24.54
CA LYS A 27 4.09 45.68 23.36
C LYS A 27 3.58 44.25 23.44
N LEU A 28 3.69 43.63 24.61
CA LEU A 28 3.19 42.27 24.83
C LEU A 28 1.66 42.21 24.73
N ALA A 29 0.96 43.27 25.16
CA ALA A 29 -0.49 43.37 25.00
C ALA A 29 -0.89 43.49 23.51
N GLU A 30 -0.15 44.28 22.73
CA GLU A 30 -0.36 44.42 21.28
C GLU A 30 -0.14 43.09 20.54
N GLU A 31 0.94 42.37 20.85
CA GLU A 31 1.22 41.05 20.27
C GLU A 31 0.15 40.01 20.66
N LEU A 32 -0.33 40.06 21.90
CA LEU A 32 -1.37 39.16 22.37
C LEU A 32 -2.73 39.45 21.72
N ASP A 33 -3.06 40.72 21.48
CA ASP A 33 -4.28 41.11 20.77
C ASP A 33 -4.23 40.64 19.31
N ASP A 34 -3.09 40.75 18.63
CA ASP A 34 -2.88 40.25 17.25
C ASP A 34 -3.02 38.72 17.18
N ASP A 35 -2.42 37.99 18.13
CA ASP A 35 -2.54 36.53 18.23
C ASP A 35 -3.98 36.09 18.55
N LEU A 36 -4.68 36.85 19.37
CA LEU A 36 -6.08 36.60 19.71
C LEU A 36 -6.97 36.78 18.48
N ASP A 37 -6.77 37.86 17.71
CA ASP A 37 -7.50 38.14 16.49
C ASP A 37 -7.27 37.06 15.42
N TYR A 38 -6.04 36.57 15.28
CA TYR A 38 -5.71 35.46 14.40
C TYR A 38 -6.44 34.16 14.81
N PHE A 39 -6.45 33.85 16.11
CA PHE A 39 -7.14 32.68 16.63
C PHE A 39 -8.67 32.76 16.46
N LEU A 40 -9.24 33.95 16.67
CA LEU A 40 -10.68 34.21 16.46
C LEU A 40 -11.07 34.06 14.99
N ASP A 41 -10.25 34.52 14.04
CA ASP A 41 -10.48 34.33 12.60
C ASP A 41 -10.37 32.85 12.19
N SER A 42 -9.45 32.10 12.80
CA SER A 42 -9.31 30.65 12.58
C SER A 42 -10.55 29.85 13.03
N LEU A 43 -11.15 30.22 14.17
CA LEU A 43 -12.40 29.63 14.66
C LEU A 43 -13.61 30.03 13.82
N ALA A 44 -13.67 31.29 13.36
CA ALA A 44 -14.75 31.78 12.51
C ALA A 44 -14.75 31.16 11.11
N LYS A 45 -13.59 30.69 10.62
CA LYS A 45 -13.43 30.00 9.33
C LYS A 45 -13.91 28.55 9.30
N GLN A 46 -14.44 28.00 10.39
CA GLN A 46 -15.13 26.71 10.28
C GLN A 46 -16.33 26.89 9.36
N GLU A 47 -16.26 26.28 8.17
CA GLU A 47 -17.35 26.31 7.22
C GLU A 47 -18.64 25.88 7.92
N PRO A 48 -19.75 26.60 7.73
CA PRO A 48 -21.01 26.22 8.33
C PRO A 48 -21.31 24.79 7.93
N LYS A 49 -21.53 23.91 8.92
CA LYS A 49 -21.93 22.52 8.67
C LYS A 49 -23.09 22.58 7.68
N LYS A 50 -22.92 21.94 6.52
CA LYS A 50 -23.98 21.87 5.51
C LYS A 50 -25.28 21.49 6.23
N PRO A 51 -26.39 22.20 5.98
CA PRO A 51 -27.65 21.84 6.59
C PRO A 51 -27.94 20.38 6.23
N PHE A 52 -28.32 19.59 7.23
CA PHE A 52 -28.64 18.19 7.01
C PHE A 52 -29.88 18.11 6.11
N VAL A 53 -29.69 17.67 4.87
CA VAL A 53 -30.77 17.42 3.90
C VAL A 53 -30.94 15.91 3.81
N TYR A 54 -32.09 15.43 4.29
CA TYR A 54 -32.38 13.99 4.37
C TYR A 54 -32.28 13.29 3.01
N ASP A 55 -32.84 13.91 1.96
CA ASP A 55 -32.82 13.34 0.61
C ASP A 55 -31.39 13.20 0.03
N GLU A 56 -30.52 14.16 0.32
CA GLU A 56 -29.14 14.12 -0.15
C GLU A 56 -28.32 13.08 0.63
N TRP A 57 -28.56 12.99 1.94
CA TRP A 57 -27.96 11.96 2.78
C TRP A 57 -28.37 10.54 2.38
N CYS A 58 -29.66 10.30 2.09
CA CYS A 58 -30.13 9.01 1.58
C CYS A 58 -29.44 8.64 0.27
N ARG A 59 -29.29 9.60 -0.66
CA ARG A 59 -28.61 9.37 -1.95
C ARG A 59 -27.14 8.96 -1.76
N GLU A 60 -26.43 9.60 -0.83
CA GLU A 60 -25.04 9.27 -0.51
C GLU A 60 -24.90 7.88 0.12
N ILE A 61 -25.79 7.52 1.06
CA ILE A 61 -25.79 6.22 1.73
C ILE A 61 -26.18 5.10 0.78
N ASP A 62 -27.17 5.31 -0.08
CA ASP A 62 -27.60 4.33 -1.09
C ASP A 62 -26.50 4.08 -2.13
N GLN A 63 -25.61 5.05 -2.36
CA GLN A 63 -24.43 4.89 -3.21
C GLN A 63 -23.25 4.20 -2.52
N HIS A 64 -23.29 4.04 -1.20
CA HIS A 64 -22.21 3.41 -0.46
C HIS A 64 -22.25 1.88 -0.65
N PRO A 65 -21.14 1.23 -1.05
CA PRO A 65 -21.15 -0.20 -1.42
C PRO A 65 -21.55 -1.13 -0.26
N ALA A 66 -21.44 -0.69 1.00
CA ALA A 66 -21.88 -1.47 2.14
C ALA A 66 -23.42 -1.51 2.33
N PHE A 67 -24.16 -0.55 1.78
CA PHE A 67 -25.60 -0.36 2.02
C PHE A 67 -26.42 -0.31 0.72
N MET A 68 -25.76 -0.19 -0.44
CA MET A 68 -26.39 -0.20 -1.76
C MET A 68 -27.19 -1.50 -2.00
N THR A 69 -28.47 -1.36 -2.38
CA THR A 69 -29.37 -2.47 -2.68
C THR A 69 -29.44 -2.81 -4.18
N VAL A 70 -29.09 -1.86 -5.05
CA VAL A 70 -29.12 -2.00 -6.51
C VAL A 70 -27.87 -1.37 -7.12
N LEU A 71 -27.17 -2.11 -7.99
CA LEU A 71 -25.96 -1.65 -8.67
C LEU A 71 -26.33 -0.90 -9.96
N GLU A 72 -26.82 0.33 -9.84
CA GLU A 72 -27.11 1.19 -10.99
C GLU A 72 -25.95 2.16 -11.26
N PRO A 73 -25.51 2.31 -12.53
CA PRO A 73 -24.55 3.35 -12.87
C PRO A 73 -25.18 4.73 -12.69
N ASP A 74 -24.38 5.75 -12.33
CA ASP A 74 -24.90 7.11 -12.22
C ASP A 74 -25.36 7.63 -13.59
N LYS A 75 -25.97 8.81 -13.65
CA LYS A 75 -26.48 9.46 -14.89
C LYS A 75 -25.42 9.56 -16.00
N ASN A 76 -24.15 9.49 -15.65
CA ASN A 76 -23.00 9.54 -16.57
C ASN A 76 -22.49 8.14 -17.00
N GLY A 77 -23.09 7.05 -16.52
CA GLY A 77 -22.67 5.68 -16.82
C GLY A 77 -21.52 5.14 -15.95
N GLU A 78 -21.07 5.91 -14.97
CA GLU A 78 -19.91 5.57 -14.12
C GLU A 78 -20.37 5.07 -12.74
N PHE A 79 -19.64 4.09 -12.20
CA PHE A 79 -19.84 3.59 -10.84
C PHE A 79 -19.01 4.41 -9.84
N SER A 80 -19.45 4.46 -8.58
CA SER A 80 -18.68 5.10 -7.50
C SER A 80 -17.26 4.55 -7.42
N GLU A 81 -16.29 5.39 -7.05
CA GLU A 81 -14.86 5.02 -6.93
C GLU A 81 -14.67 3.78 -6.06
N ALA A 82 -15.44 3.66 -4.97
CA ALA A 82 -15.38 2.51 -4.08
C ALA A 82 -15.84 1.21 -4.77
N ILE A 83 -16.83 1.29 -5.65
CA ILE A 83 -17.32 0.14 -6.44
C ILE A 83 -16.28 -0.26 -7.48
N GLN A 84 -15.65 0.72 -8.15
CA GLN A 84 -14.59 0.45 -9.12
C GLN A 84 -13.37 -0.22 -8.47
N ALA A 85 -12.97 0.24 -7.28
CA ALA A 85 -11.88 -0.38 -6.52
C ALA A 85 -12.23 -1.82 -6.10
N LEU A 86 -13.45 -2.07 -5.63
CA LEU A 86 -13.94 -3.41 -5.32
C LEU A 86 -14.00 -4.31 -6.55
N GLN A 87 -14.43 -3.76 -7.68
CA GLN A 87 -14.48 -4.47 -8.95
C GLN A 87 -13.06 -4.89 -9.40
N ALA A 88 -12.08 -4.00 -9.28
CA ALA A 88 -10.68 -4.31 -9.57
C ALA A 88 -10.16 -5.45 -8.70
N LEU A 89 -10.40 -5.41 -7.38
CA LEU A 89 -10.00 -6.50 -6.48
C LEU A 89 -10.63 -7.85 -6.84
N LYS A 90 -11.92 -7.85 -7.21
CA LYS A 90 -12.62 -9.09 -7.58
C LYS A 90 -12.06 -9.71 -8.87
N TYR A 91 -11.71 -8.90 -9.86
CA TYR A 91 -11.19 -9.41 -11.13
C TYR A 91 -9.67 -9.66 -11.11
N GLU A 92 -8.92 -9.05 -10.18
CA GLU A 92 -7.53 -9.43 -9.91
C GLU A 92 -7.42 -10.90 -9.47
N ASP A 93 -8.39 -11.40 -8.70
CA ASP A 93 -8.47 -12.80 -8.29
C ASP A 93 -8.74 -13.76 -9.48
N ASP A 94 -9.62 -13.39 -10.40
CA ASP A 94 -9.86 -14.16 -11.63
C ASP A 94 -8.58 -14.23 -12.51
N GLU A 95 -7.85 -13.12 -12.64
CA GLU A 95 -6.55 -13.10 -13.34
C GLU A 95 -5.48 -13.95 -12.63
N LEU A 96 -5.55 -14.09 -11.31
CA LEU A 96 -4.65 -14.95 -10.54
C LEU A 96 -4.93 -16.44 -10.79
N GLU A 97 -6.21 -16.84 -10.84
CA GLU A 97 -6.60 -18.20 -11.19
C GLU A 97 -6.19 -18.56 -12.62
N ASP A 98 -6.40 -17.65 -13.58
CA ASP A 98 -5.98 -17.84 -14.96
C ASP A 98 -4.46 -18.00 -15.10
N ARG A 99 -3.67 -17.21 -14.35
CA ARG A 99 -2.21 -17.34 -14.31
C ARG A 99 -1.75 -18.69 -13.76
N ARG A 100 -2.43 -19.20 -12.73
CA ARG A 100 -2.16 -20.53 -12.17
C ARG A 100 -2.46 -21.63 -13.20
N ALA A 101 -3.64 -21.58 -13.83
CA ALA A 101 -4.03 -22.55 -14.85
C ALA A 101 -3.08 -22.54 -16.05
N ALA A 102 -2.65 -21.35 -16.51
CA ALA A 102 -1.66 -21.20 -17.57
C ALA A 102 -0.30 -21.82 -17.19
N ALA A 103 0.19 -21.57 -15.96
CA ALA A 103 1.42 -22.16 -15.46
C ALA A 103 1.35 -23.70 -15.38
N GLU A 104 0.20 -24.26 -15.00
CA GLU A 104 -0.01 -25.71 -14.99
C GLU A 104 -0.03 -26.32 -16.40
N LYS A 105 -0.66 -25.64 -17.36
CA LYS A 105 -0.63 -26.06 -18.77
C LYS A 105 0.81 -26.11 -19.29
N HIS A 106 1.59 -25.07 -19.03
CA HIS A 106 3.01 -25.03 -19.40
C HIS A 106 3.84 -26.12 -18.72
N LYS A 107 3.56 -26.45 -17.45
CA LYS A 107 4.15 -27.61 -16.76
C LYS A 107 3.86 -28.91 -17.49
N LEU A 108 2.61 -29.15 -17.89
CA LEU A 108 2.20 -30.36 -18.61
C LEU A 108 2.88 -30.45 -19.99
N ASP A 109 2.92 -29.35 -20.74
CA ASP A 109 3.59 -29.29 -22.04
C ASP A 109 5.10 -29.52 -21.92
N GLY A 110 5.75 -28.90 -20.92
CA GLY A 110 7.15 -29.12 -20.61
C GLY A 110 7.44 -30.60 -20.27
N ASN A 111 6.58 -31.22 -19.46
CA ASN A 111 6.67 -32.64 -19.12
C ASN A 111 6.54 -33.54 -20.36
N LYS A 112 5.66 -33.19 -21.29
CA LYS A 112 5.50 -33.90 -22.57
C LYS A 112 6.78 -33.82 -23.39
N HIS A 113 7.37 -32.63 -23.55
CA HIS A 113 8.66 -32.47 -24.25
C HIS A 113 9.82 -33.19 -23.55
N TYR A 114 9.85 -33.18 -22.22
CA TYR A 114 10.85 -33.89 -21.43
C TYR A 114 10.79 -35.41 -21.67
N LYS A 115 9.59 -35.99 -21.73
CA LYS A 115 9.39 -37.42 -22.09
C LYS A 115 9.92 -37.75 -23.49
N TYR A 116 9.77 -36.85 -24.45
CA TYR A 116 10.32 -37.01 -25.81
C TYR A 116 11.81 -36.67 -25.93
N LYS A 117 12.53 -36.48 -24.80
CA LYS A 117 13.94 -36.06 -24.76
C LYS A 117 14.24 -34.74 -25.48
N LYS A 118 13.21 -33.93 -25.75
CA LYS A 118 13.34 -32.59 -26.36
C LYS A 118 13.61 -31.56 -25.26
N TYR A 119 14.79 -31.64 -24.63
CA TYR A 119 15.09 -30.87 -23.41
C TYR A 119 15.09 -29.35 -23.61
N HIS A 120 15.57 -28.84 -24.75
CA HIS A 120 15.52 -27.40 -25.05
C HIS A 120 14.08 -26.87 -25.08
N TRP A 121 13.18 -27.59 -25.74
CA TRP A 121 11.75 -27.24 -25.79
C TRP A 121 11.09 -27.33 -24.41
N ALA A 122 11.46 -28.34 -23.62
CA ALA A 122 10.98 -28.47 -22.25
C ALA A 122 11.40 -27.27 -21.38
N ILE A 123 12.66 -26.82 -21.49
CA ILE A 123 13.16 -25.64 -20.77
C ILE A 123 12.38 -24.38 -21.14
N ASN A 124 12.10 -24.17 -22.43
CA ASN A 124 11.32 -23.03 -22.87
C ASN A 124 9.92 -23.06 -22.26
N ARG A 125 9.24 -24.20 -22.32
CA ARG A 125 7.89 -24.33 -21.73
C ARG A 125 7.88 -24.14 -20.21
N TYR A 126 8.86 -24.66 -19.49
CA TYR A 126 8.95 -24.39 -18.05
C TYR A 126 9.25 -22.92 -17.76
N THR A 127 10.02 -22.24 -18.62
CA THR A 127 10.30 -20.81 -18.49
C THR A 127 9.06 -19.97 -18.78
N ASP A 128 8.28 -20.32 -19.80
CA ASP A 128 6.97 -19.70 -20.08
C ASP A 128 6.05 -19.82 -18.86
N GLY A 129 6.01 -20.99 -18.21
CA GLY A 129 5.24 -21.21 -16.98
C GLY A 129 5.73 -20.37 -15.79
N ILE A 130 7.04 -20.20 -15.62
CA ILE A 130 7.62 -19.34 -14.56
C ILE A 130 7.29 -17.86 -14.84
N ASN A 131 7.29 -17.45 -16.12
CA ASN A 131 7.00 -16.08 -16.53
C ASN A 131 5.53 -15.68 -16.28
N GLN A 132 4.61 -16.64 -16.11
CA GLN A 132 3.23 -16.36 -15.69
C GLN A 132 3.14 -15.78 -14.27
N ARG A 133 4.22 -15.84 -13.47
CA ARG A 133 4.28 -15.30 -12.10
C ARG A 133 3.08 -15.72 -11.25
N CYS A 134 2.76 -17.00 -11.28
CA CYS A 134 1.68 -17.55 -10.45
C CYS A 134 2.01 -17.37 -8.96
N THR A 135 0.99 -17.15 -8.13
CA THR A 135 1.13 -16.97 -6.68
C THR A 135 1.40 -18.29 -5.93
N ASP A 136 1.13 -19.43 -6.57
CA ASP A 136 1.36 -20.76 -6.00
C ASP A 136 2.87 -21.08 -5.91
N ARG A 137 3.41 -21.03 -4.69
CA ARG A 137 4.82 -21.35 -4.42
C ARG A 137 5.15 -22.81 -4.70
N SER A 138 4.21 -23.73 -4.48
CA SER A 138 4.43 -25.16 -4.72
C SER A 138 4.60 -25.43 -6.21
N LEU A 139 3.70 -24.85 -7.03
CA LEU A 139 3.77 -24.95 -8.48
C LEU A 139 5.08 -24.35 -9.03
N ASN A 140 5.45 -23.16 -8.56
CA ASN A 140 6.71 -22.51 -8.93
C ASN A 140 7.92 -23.39 -8.57
N SER A 141 7.98 -23.94 -7.35
CA SER A 141 9.06 -24.85 -6.94
C SER A 141 9.20 -26.04 -7.89
N VAL A 142 8.08 -26.65 -8.29
CA VAL A 142 8.06 -27.77 -9.24
C VAL A 142 8.55 -27.35 -10.64
N LEU A 143 8.15 -26.18 -11.14
CA LEU A 143 8.60 -25.67 -12.43
C LEU A 143 10.11 -25.45 -12.46
N TYR A 144 10.68 -24.82 -11.43
CA TYR A 144 12.13 -24.64 -11.30
C TYR A 144 12.87 -25.99 -11.20
N ALA A 145 12.37 -26.94 -10.40
CA ALA A 145 12.97 -28.26 -10.27
C ALA A 145 12.96 -29.05 -11.59
N ASN A 146 11.86 -28.99 -12.34
CA ASN A 146 11.75 -29.66 -13.65
C ASN A 146 12.65 -28.99 -14.70
N ARG A 147 12.77 -27.65 -14.67
CA ARG A 147 13.71 -26.92 -15.53
C ARG A 147 15.15 -27.27 -15.21
N ALA A 148 15.51 -27.38 -13.92
CA ALA A 148 16.83 -27.83 -13.48
C ALA A 148 17.16 -29.23 -14.00
N ALA A 149 16.20 -30.17 -13.93
CA ALA A 149 16.36 -31.51 -14.47
C ALA A 149 16.62 -31.49 -15.99
N ALA A 150 15.88 -30.66 -16.75
CA ALA A 150 16.09 -30.51 -18.18
C ALA A 150 17.44 -29.86 -18.52
N GLN A 151 17.85 -28.81 -17.79
CA GLN A 151 19.16 -28.16 -17.95
C GLN A 151 20.32 -29.13 -17.67
N LYS A 152 20.20 -29.95 -16.62
CA LYS A 152 21.18 -31.00 -16.28
C LYS A 152 21.34 -31.99 -17.43
N ARG A 153 20.27 -32.35 -18.14
CA ARG A 153 20.32 -33.28 -19.28
C ARG A 153 21.07 -32.72 -20.50
N ILE A 154 21.12 -31.40 -20.65
CA ILE A 154 21.83 -30.71 -21.73
C ILE A 154 23.30 -30.45 -21.37
N GLY A 155 23.67 -30.58 -20.08
CA GLY A 155 25.01 -30.28 -19.58
C GLY A 155 25.16 -28.89 -18.96
N ASN A 156 24.07 -28.12 -18.84
CA ASN A 156 24.07 -26.78 -18.27
C ASN A 156 23.98 -26.82 -16.73
N ILE A 157 25.03 -27.30 -16.07
CA ILE A 157 25.03 -27.53 -14.62
C ILE A 157 24.89 -26.22 -13.82
N GLY A 158 25.52 -25.13 -14.25
CA GLY A 158 25.44 -23.83 -13.55
C GLY A 158 24.02 -23.24 -13.53
N SER A 159 23.28 -23.37 -14.63
CA SER A 159 21.87 -22.97 -14.67
C SER A 159 20.98 -23.91 -13.88
N ALA A 160 21.23 -25.22 -13.94
CA ALA A 160 20.51 -26.20 -13.13
C ALA A 160 20.67 -25.95 -11.62
N PHE A 161 21.87 -25.59 -11.15
CA PHE A 161 22.12 -25.27 -9.75
C PHE A 161 21.34 -24.03 -9.28
N ARG A 162 21.34 -22.96 -10.09
CA ARG A 162 20.53 -21.76 -9.80
C ARG A 162 19.05 -22.09 -9.72
N ASP A 163 18.55 -22.91 -10.64
CA ASP A 163 17.16 -23.35 -10.63
C ASP A 163 16.82 -24.19 -9.39
N CYS A 164 17.72 -25.08 -8.95
CA CYS A 164 17.56 -25.81 -7.68
C CYS A 164 17.51 -24.85 -6.48
N PHE A 165 18.36 -23.83 -6.44
CA PHE A 165 18.35 -22.82 -5.37
C PHE A 165 16.99 -22.10 -5.30
N PHE A 166 16.46 -21.64 -6.44
CA PHE A 166 15.14 -21.01 -6.47
C PHE A 166 14.02 -21.99 -6.10
N ALA A 167 14.07 -23.23 -6.58
CA ALA A 167 13.07 -24.24 -6.23
C ALA A 167 12.99 -24.47 -4.71
N ARG A 168 14.14 -24.51 -4.03
CA ARG A 168 14.22 -24.64 -2.56
C ARG A 168 13.77 -23.38 -1.83
N LYS A 169 13.99 -22.19 -2.39
CA LYS A 169 13.48 -20.92 -1.85
C LYS A 169 11.95 -20.88 -1.84
N PHE A 170 11.29 -21.48 -2.84
CA PHE A 170 9.83 -21.55 -2.91
C PHE A 170 9.24 -22.65 -2.03
N ASN A 171 9.84 -23.84 -2.05
CA ASN A 171 9.42 -24.96 -1.21
C ASN A 171 10.66 -25.71 -0.67
N PRO A 172 10.99 -25.55 0.63
CA PRO A 172 12.13 -26.21 1.26
C PRO A 172 12.03 -27.74 1.30
N ASP A 173 10.82 -28.29 1.32
CA ASP A 173 10.55 -29.73 1.46
C ASP A 173 10.55 -30.49 0.13
N ASN A 174 10.89 -29.81 -0.97
CA ASN A 174 10.88 -30.44 -2.29
C ASN A 174 12.06 -31.44 -2.42
N MET A 175 11.80 -32.72 -2.13
CA MET A 175 12.79 -33.81 -2.20
C MET A 175 13.44 -33.99 -3.58
N LYS A 176 12.86 -33.46 -4.67
CA LYS A 176 13.50 -33.49 -6.00
C LYS A 176 14.71 -32.57 -6.09
N VAL A 177 14.81 -31.62 -5.16
CA VAL A 177 15.88 -30.62 -5.05
C VAL A 177 16.80 -31.02 -3.90
N SER A 178 17.37 -32.21 -3.97
CA SER A 178 18.45 -32.60 -3.07
C SER A 178 19.78 -32.15 -3.68
N THR A 179 20.53 -31.37 -2.90
CA THR A 179 21.99 -31.25 -3.02
C THR A 179 22.64 -32.62 -3.09
#